data_AF-A0A954FES9-F1
#
_entry.id   AF-A0A954FES9-F1
#
_cell.length_a   1.000
_cell.length_b   1.000
_cell.length_c   1.000
_cell.angle_alpha   90.00
_cell.angle_beta   90.00
_cell.angle_gamma   90.00
#
_symmetry.space_group_name_H-M   'P 1'
#
loop_
_entity.id
_entity.type
_entity.pdbx_description
1 polymer ?
#
loop_
_entity_poly.entity_id
_entity_poly.type
_entity_poly.pdbx_seq_one_letter_code
_entity_poly.pdbx_strand_id
1 'polypeptide(L)'
;MKSIAVGCSMLICLMTVLTETAEAQVVRIQQPIVQQFSAGTTVTVPDRGSALLGGVQSGAVYSRQSGPFRAGSTYGHSFHCSTSSVSVYIHDFEAMDQMLLNSAPRVLRDTRNDPSAHQHWRDQLLNQTVTIQATETGSSKPLRNASEMRSTKAERFYELGRQAEKKHSTPTIAILHYRNAEKYGSTKAAARLQELTTTSATKDSGRSRISAD
;
A
#
# COMPACT_ATOMS: atom_id res chain seq x y z
N MET A 1 70.34 -5.02 -25.60
CA MET A 1 69.72 -4.21 -24.52
C MET A 1 68.29 -3.72 -24.83
N LYS A 2 67.74 -3.91 -26.05
CA LYS A 2 66.38 -3.46 -26.40
C LYS A 2 65.26 -4.45 -26.01
N SER A 3 65.56 -5.75 -25.90
CA SER A 3 64.56 -6.78 -25.57
C SER A 3 64.12 -6.80 -24.09
N ILE A 4 64.94 -6.27 -23.18
CA ILE A 4 64.63 -6.25 -21.73
C ILE A 4 63.58 -5.16 -21.41
N ALA A 5 63.62 -4.03 -22.11
CA ALA A 5 62.66 -2.94 -21.92
C ALA A 5 61.24 -3.29 -22.39
N VAL A 6 61.12 -4.06 -23.48
CA VAL A 6 59.83 -4.49 -24.02
C VAL A 6 59.16 -5.55 -23.13
N GLY A 7 59.96 -6.47 -22.54
CA GLY A 7 59.47 -7.46 -21.59
C GLY A 7 58.92 -6.83 -20.31
N CYS A 8 59.60 -5.79 -19.79
CA CYS A 8 59.16 -5.08 -18.58
C CYS A 8 57.85 -4.30 -18.81
N SER A 9 57.68 -3.70 -20.00
CA SER A 9 56.44 -3.00 -20.38
C SER A 9 55.23 -3.94 -20.49
N MET A 10 55.41 -5.16 -21.01
CA MET A 10 54.32 -6.15 -21.11
C MET A 10 53.93 -6.69 -19.74
N LEU A 11 54.90 -6.87 -18.84
CA LEU A 11 54.65 -7.33 -17.46
C LEU A 11 53.88 -6.29 -16.64
N ILE A 12 54.18 -5.00 -16.82
CA ILE A 12 53.45 -3.89 -16.17
C ILE A 12 52.02 -3.77 -16.73
N CYS A 13 51.83 -3.88 -18.05
CA CYS A 13 50.49 -3.90 -18.64
C CYS A 13 49.65 -5.10 -18.17
N LEU A 14 50.25 -6.29 -18.04
CA LEU A 14 49.54 -7.48 -17.59
C LEU A 14 49.08 -7.38 -16.13
N MET A 15 49.87 -6.72 -15.27
CA MET A 15 49.51 -6.48 -13.86
C MET A 15 48.38 -5.45 -13.69
N THR A 16 48.22 -4.51 -14.64
CA THR A 16 47.11 -3.53 -14.60
C THR A 16 45.75 -4.11 -15.00
N VAL A 17 45.69 -5.30 -15.60
CA VAL A 17 44.42 -5.94 -16.01
C VAL A 17 43.79 -6.78 -14.89
N LEU A 18 44.56 -7.11 -13.84
CA LEU A 18 44.12 -7.95 -12.71
C LEU A 18 43.63 -7.16 -11.50
N THR A 19 43.47 -5.85 -11.60
CA THR A 19 42.80 -5.07 -10.56
C THR A 19 41.30 -5.28 -10.65
N GLU A 20 40.82 -6.33 -9.99
CA GLU A 20 39.41 -6.43 -9.61
C GLU A 20 39.07 -5.19 -8.77
N THR A 21 38.16 -4.38 -9.29
CA THR A 21 37.59 -3.25 -8.57
C THR A 21 36.89 -3.82 -7.35
N ALA A 22 37.49 -3.63 -6.16
CA ALA A 22 36.84 -3.87 -4.90
C ALA A 22 35.61 -2.94 -4.83
N GLU A 23 34.46 -3.45 -5.22
CA GLU A 23 33.15 -2.88 -4.95
C GLU A 23 32.99 -2.90 -3.42
N ALA A 24 33.50 -1.86 -2.76
CA ALA A 24 33.11 -1.53 -1.42
C ALA A 24 31.60 -1.31 -1.47
N GLN A 25 30.85 -2.34 -1.11
CA GLN A 25 29.40 -2.29 -1.04
C GLN A 25 29.05 -1.26 0.03
N VAL A 26 28.89 -0.01 -0.41
CA VAL A 26 28.35 1.07 0.39
C VAL A 26 26.90 0.71 0.64
N VAL A 27 26.65 0.01 1.74
CA VAL A 27 25.31 -0.23 2.27
C VAL A 27 24.74 1.12 2.67
N ARG A 28 24.12 1.82 1.71
CA ARG A 28 23.37 3.05 1.99
C ARG A 28 22.09 2.64 2.69
N ILE A 29 22.10 2.70 4.01
CA ILE A 29 20.87 2.66 4.79
C ILE A 29 20.10 3.93 4.44
N GLN A 30 19.11 3.83 3.55
CA GLN A 30 18.19 4.93 3.29
C GLN A 30 17.34 5.12 4.53
N GLN A 31 17.68 6.13 5.32
CA GLN A 31 16.82 6.56 6.42
C GLN A 31 15.55 7.18 5.80
N PRO A 32 14.36 6.83 6.31
CA PRO A 32 13.14 7.52 5.92
C PRO A 32 13.25 8.98 6.36
N ILE A 33 13.27 9.90 5.39
CA ILE A 33 13.19 11.34 5.67
C ILE A 33 11.72 11.64 5.96
N VAL A 34 11.36 11.74 7.22
CA VAL A 34 10.00 12.15 7.63
C VAL A 34 9.99 13.67 7.78
N GLN A 35 9.23 14.34 6.92
CA GLN A 35 8.95 15.78 7.07
C GLN A 35 7.71 15.94 7.94
N GLN A 36 7.89 16.51 9.14
CA GLN A 36 6.79 16.78 10.06
C GLN A 36 6.59 18.29 10.21
N PHE A 37 5.36 18.75 9.97
CA PHE A 37 4.92 20.09 10.29
C PHE A 37 3.93 20.04 11.46
N SER A 38 4.19 20.81 12.51
CA SER A 38 3.30 20.92 13.67
C SER A 38 3.17 22.37 14.11
N ALA A 39 1.94 22.82 14.35
CA ALA A 39 1.63 24.14 14.90
C ALA A 39 0.78 23.97 16.16
N GLY A 40 1.27 24.47 17.30
CA GLY A 40 0.57 24.46 18.58
C GLY A 40 0.00 25.84 18.91
N THR A 41 -1.00 26.27 18.17
CA THR A 41 -1.65 27.59 18.34
C THR A 41 -3.04 27.44 18.97
N THR A 42 -3.50 28.51 19.62
CA THR A 42 -4.87 28.60 20.13
C THR A 42 -5.61 29.64 19.30
N VAL A 43 -6.80 29.28 18.81
CA VAL A 43 -7.64 30.15 17.97
C VAL A 43 -9.06 30.14 18.49
N THR A 44 -9.70 31.30 18.53
CA THR A 44 -11.13 31.43 18.80
C THR A 44 -11.89 31.27 17.49
N VAL A 45 -12.70 30.22 17.39
CA VAL A 45 -13.47 29.90 16.17
C VAL A 45 -14.97 30.03 16.50
N PRO A 46 -15.77 30.73 15.69
CA PRO A 46 -17.21 30.78 15.90
C PRO A 46 -17.85 29.41 15.65
N ASP A 47 -19.08 29.19 16.14
CA ASP A 47 -19.83 27.99 15.81
C ASP A 47 -20.02 27.88 14.29
N ARG A 48 -19.77 26.69 13.74
CA ARG A 48 -19.71 26.40 12.29
C ARG A 48 -18.63 27.19 11.54
N GLY A 49 -17.72 27.82 12.27
CA GLY A 49 -16.58 28.52 11.72
C GLY A 49 -15.44 27.59 11.37
N SER A 50 -14.54 28.11 10.54
CA SER A 50 -13.22 27.55 10.34
C SER A 50 -12.15 28.61 10.59
N ALA A 51 -10.98 28.16 11.04
CA ALA A 51 -9.81 29.00 11.23
C ALA A 51 -8.57 28.31 10.64
N LEU A 52 -7.73 29.09 9.98
CA LEU A 52 -6.43 28.63 9.49
C LEU A 52 -5.44 28.63 10.66
N LEU A 53 -4.89 27.46 10.99
CA LEU A 53 -3.88 27.32 12.04
C LEU A 53 -2.50 27.74 11.53
N GLY A 54 -2.21 27.46 10.25
CA GLY A 54 -0.97 27.84 9.60
C GLY A 54 -0.64 26.92 8.42
N GLY A 55 0.48 27.19 7.76
CA GLY A 55 0.97 26.35 6.69
C GLY A 55 2.42 26.67 6.34
N VAL A 56 3.06 25.73 5.65
CA VAL A 56 4.41 25.86 5.10
C VAL A 56 4.36 25.67 3.59
N GLN A 57 5.00 26.59 2.87
CA GLN A 57 5.17 26.51 1.44
C GLN A 57 6.67 26.59 1.13
N SER A 58 7.19 25.61 0.43
CA SER A 58 8.60 25.52 0.01
C SER A 58 8.67 25.35 -1.50
N GLY A 59 9.54 26.11 -2.15
CA GLY A 59 9.81 26.02 -3.58
C GLY A 59 11.32 25.93 -3.80
N ALA A 60 11.76 25.06 -4.72
CA ALA A 60 13.13 25.01 -5.16
C ALA A 60 13.16 24.96 -6.69
N VAL A 61 14.05 25.74 -7.29
CA VAL A 61 14.30 25.76 -8.72
C VAL A 61 15.76 25.42 -8.92
N TYR A 62 16.05 24.44 -9.77
CA TYR A 62 17.40 24.02 -10.09
C TYR A 62 17.62 24.05 -11.59
N SER A 63 18.76 24.59 -12.00
CA SER A 63 19.27 24.48 -13.36
C SER A 63 20.59 23.73 -13.33
N ARG A 64 20.77 22.77 -14.24
CA ARG A 64 22.03 22.05 -14.41
C ARG A 64 22.51 22.21 -15.85
N GLN A 65 23.74 22.67 -16.01
CA GLN A 65 24.48 22.71 -17.28
C GLN A 65 25.85 22.04 -17.04
N SER A 66 26.25 21.10 -17.90
CA SER A 66 27.49 20.35 -17.71
C SER A 66 28.20 20.08 -19.04
N GLY A 67 29.47 20.48 -19.14
CA GLY A 67 30.41 20.13 -20.21
C GLY A 67 30.96 21.33 -21.01
N PRO A 68 32.17 21.21 -21.59
CA PRO A 68 32.87 22.34 -22.23
C PRO A 68 32.27 22.79 -23.58
N PHE A 69 31.40 21.98 -24.21
CA PHE A 69 30.80 22.31 -25.52
C PHE A 69 29.38 21.75 -25.74
N ARG A 70 28.45 21.87 -24.77
CA ARG A 70 27.04 21.50 -25.03
C ARG A 70 26.03 22.58 -24.64
N ALA A 71 25.16 22.85 -25.62
CA ALA A 71 23.87 23.49 -25.46
C ALA A 71 22.87 22.51 -24.83
N GLY A 72 22.15 22.99 -23.82
CA GLY A 72 21.15 22.23 -23.08
C GLY A 72 21.25 22.52 -21.58
N SER A 73 20.21 23.14 -21.03
CA SER A 73 20.03 23.36 -19.59
C SER A 73 18.88 22.45 -19.13
N THR A 74 19.14 21.65 -18.10
CA THR A 74 18.07 20.89 -17.43
C THR A 74 17.48 21.79 -16.36
N TYR A 75 16.21 22.17 -16.50
CA TYR A 75 15.47 22.92 -15.49
C TYR A 75 14.57 21.98 -14.71
N GLY A 76 14.61 22.07 -13.39
CA GLY A 76 13.70 21.37 -12.49
C GLY A 76 13.12 22.33 -11.48
N HIS A 77 11.91 22.03 -11.04
CA HIS A 77 11.23 22.77 -9.98
C HIS A 77 10.62 21.76 -9.02
N SER A 78 10.72 22.01 -7.72
CA SER A 78 9.96 21.30 -6.69
C SER A 78 9.17 22.30 -5.87
N PHE A 79 7.88 22.08 -5.71
CA PHE A 79 7.04 22.87 -4.83
C PHE A 79 6.37 21.93 -3.82
N HIS A 80 6.35 22.34 -2.57
CA HIS A 80 5.71 21.65 -1.46
C HIS A 80 4.83 22.66 -0.73
N CYS A 81 3.59 22.28 -0.43
CA CYS A 81 2.66 23.10 0.33
C CYS A 81 1.94 22.20 1.33
N SER A 82 1.92 22.59 2.59
CA SER A 82 1.18 21.92 3.65
C SER A 82 0.44 22.98 4.46
N THR A 83 -0.87 22.81 4.65
CA THR A 83 -1.72 23.75 5.39
C THR A 83 -2.52 22.98 6.43
N SER A 84 -2.77 23.63 7.56
CA SER A 84 -3.55 23.10 8.67
C SER A 84 -4.65 24.08 9.01
N SER A 85 -5.88 23.58 9.07
CA SER A 85 -7.07 24.35 9.44
C SER A 85 -7.91 23.55 10.41
N VAL A 86 -8.68 24.26 11.24
CA VAL A 86 -9.62 23.69 12.17
C VAL A 86 -11.02 24.19 11.83
N SER A 87 -12.01 23.31 11.95
CA SER A 87 -13.42 23.67 11.85
C SER A 87 -14.14 23.19 13.09
N VAL A 88 -15.05 24.00 13.61
CA VAL A 88 -15.76 23.73 14.86
C VAL A 88 -17.25 23.66 14.57
N TYR A 89 -17.90 22.61 15.08
CA TYR A 89 -19.34 22.47 15.05
C TYR A 89 -19.83 22.18 16.47
N ILE A 90 -20.69 23.03 17.00
CA ILE A 90 -21.32 22.80 18.30
C ILE A 90 -22.62 22.05 18.06
N HIS A 91 -22.72 20.87 18.66
CA HIS A 91 -23.93 20.05 18.58
C HIS A 91 -24.92 20.47 19.66
N ASP A 92 -26.13 20.85 19.24
CA ASP A 92 -27.29 20.89 20.13
C ASP A 92 -27.87 19.48 20.23
N PHE A 93 -27.67 18.85 21.39
CA PHE A 93 -28.10 17.47 21.62
C PHE A 93 -29.63 17.35 21.73
N GLU A 94 -30.33 18.38 22.20
CA GLU A 94 -31.79 18.33 22.36
C GLU A 94 -32.48 18.37 20.99
N ALA A 95 -32.08 19.33 20.14
CA ALA A 95 -32.60 19.42 18.78
C ALA A 95 -32.24 18.16 17.96
N MET A 96 -31.06 17.59 18.17
CA MET A 96 -30.64 16.36 17.50
C MET A 96 -31.45 15.14 17.97
N ASP A 97 -31.72 15.01 19.27
CA ASP A 97 -32.54 13.92 19.81
C ASP A 97 -33.97 14.00 19.28
N GLN A 98 -34.57 15.20 19.28
CA GLN A 98 -35.88 15.42 18.67
C GLN A 98 -35.88 15.07 17.19
N MET A 99 -34.84 15.46 16.44
CA MET A 99 -34.69 15.09 15.04
C MET A 99 -34.53 13.57 14.88
N LEU A 100 -33.74 12.88 15.71
CA LEU A 100 -33.55 11.42 15.66
C LEU A 100 -34.85 10.67 15.94
N LEU A 101 -35.62 11.11 16.93
CA LEU A 101 -36.94 10.54 17.26
C LEU A 101 -37.95 10.75 16.13
N ASN A 102 -37.91 11.91 15.48
CA ASN A 102 -38.80 12.25 14.37
C ASN A 102 -38.35 11.63 13.03
N SER A 103 -37.05 11.43 12.83
CA SER A 103 -36.44 10.91 11.61
C SER A 103 -36.30 9.39 11.60
N ALA A 104 -36.61 8.71 12.71
CA ALA A 104 -36.58 7.27 12.80
C ALA A 104 -37.37 6.63 11.63
N PRO A 105 -36.71 5.86 10.74
CA PRO A 105 -37.37 5.19 9.62
C PRO A 105 -38.54 4.35 10.13
N ARG A 106 -39.67 4.35 9.40
CA ARG A 106 -40.82 3.48 9.72
C ARG A 106 -40.39 2.01 9.87
N VAL A 107 -39.36 1.60 9.10
CA VAL A 107 -38.72 0.29 9.21
C VAL A 107 -38.19 -0.01 10.62
N LEU A 108 -37.57 0.95 11.32
CA LEU A 108 -37.11 0.75 12.70
C LEU A 108 -38.25 0.70 13.73
N ARG A 109 -39.39 1.34 13.44
CA ARG A 109 -40.60 1.22 14.27
C ARG A 109 -41.21 -0.18 14.18
N ASP A 110 -41.18 -0.80 12.99
CA ASP A 110 -41.69 -2.15 12.76
C ASP A 110 -40.71 -3.25 13.22
N THR A 111 -39.39 -3.00 13.19
CA THR A 111 -38.38 -3.98 13.63
C THR A 111 -38.16 -4.05 15.15
N ARG A 112 -38.99 -3.38 15.97
CA ARG A 112 -38.88 -3.44 17.46
C ARG A 112 -38.93 -4.88 18.00
N ASN A 113 -39.53 -5.81 17.24
CA ASN A 113 -39.62 -7.23 17.57
C ASN A 113 -38.65 -8.13 16.78
N ASP A 114 -37.75 -7.57 15.96
CA ASP A 114 -36.84 -8.36 15.11
C ASP A 114 -35.39 -8.34 15.65
N PRO A 115 -34.86 -9.48 16.16
CA PRO A 115 -33.51 -9.56 16.71
C PRO A 115 -32.40 -9.34 15.66
N SER A 116 -32.71 -9.44 14.36
CA SER A 116 -31.74 -9.21 13.27
C SER A 116 -31.34 -7.74 13.10
N ALA A 117 -32.18 -6.80 13.57
CA ALA A 117 -31.87 -5.36 13.53
C ALA A 117 -30.60 -5.03 14.34
N HIS A 118 -30.31 -5.81 15.40
CA HIS A 118 -29.10 -5.65 16.18
C HIS A 118 -27.81 -6.12 15.47
N GLN A 119 -27.92 -6.93 14.42
CA GLN A 119 -26.74 -7.39 13.70
C GLN A 119 -26.27 -6.33 12.69
N HIS A 120 -27.21 -5.59 12.09
CA HIS A 120 -26.91 -4.56 11.09
C HIS A 120 -26.06 -3.39 11.64
N TRP A 121 -26.35 -2.87 12.84
CA TRP A 121 -25.53 -1.78 13.42
C TRP A 121 -24.11 -2.24 13.77
N ARG A 122 -23.97 -3.51 14.17
CA ARG A 122 -22.69 -4.11 14.52
C ARG A 122 -21.79 -4.22 13.29
N ASP A 123 -22.35 -4.68 12.17
CA ASP A 123 -21.66 -4.74 10.89
C ASP A 123 -21.29 -3.35 10.35
N GLN A 124 -22.13 -2.34 10.59
CA GLN A 124 -21.87 -0.97 10.16
C GLN A 124 -20.70 -0.32 10.93
N LEU A 125 -20.61 -0.53 12.26
CA LEU A 125 -19.48 -0.04 13.06
C LEU A 125 -18.16 -0.71 12.68
N LEU A 126 -18.19 -2.02 12.42
CA LEU A 126 -17.02 -2.77 11.97
C LEU A 126 -16.53 -2.34 10.57
N ASN A 127 -17.44 -1.83 9.73
CA ASN A 127 -17.09 -1.28 8.42
C ASN A 127 -16.67 0.21 8.47
N GLN A 128 -17.09 0.98 9.48
CA GLN A 128 -16.70 2.39 9.62
C GLN A 128 -15.22 2.58 9.94
N THR A 129 -14.61 1.69 10.73
CA THR A 129 -13.18 1.73 11.03
C THR A 129 -12.29 1.58 9.80
N VAL A 130 -12.83 1.02 8.70
CA VAL A 130 -12.13 0.92 7.41
C VAL A 130 -12.21 2.21 6.59
N THR A 131 -13.17 3.10 6.89
CA THR A 131 -13.48 4.27 6.04
C THR A 131 -12.74 5.56 6.44
N ILE A 132 -12.17 5.64 7.64
CA ILE A 132 -11.44 6.85 8.11
C ILE A 132 -10.15 7.12 7.31
N GLN A 133 -9.71 6.19 6.45
CA GLN A 133 -8.45 6.31 5.71
C GLN A 133 -8.61 6.60 4.20
N ALA A 134 -9.82 6.91 3.72
CA ALA A 134 -10.06 7.16 2.30
C ALA A 134 -11.04 8.32 2.06
N THR A 135 -10.67 9.53 2.49
CA THR A 135 -11.21 10.74 1.85
C THR A 135 -10.42 11.02 0.58
N GLU A 136 -10.71 10.26 -0.47
CA GLU A 136 -10.48 10.66 -1.86
C GLU A 136 -11.83 10.70 -2.57
N THR A 137 -12.22 11.90 -2.97
CA THR A 137 -13.08 12.25 -4.12
C THR A 137 -14.35 11.43 -4.36
N GLY A 138 -15.50 12.11 -4.23
CA GLY A 138 -16.83 11.54 -4.37
C GLY A 138 -17.15 10.88 -5.71
N SER A 139 -18.06 9.91 -5.63
CA SER A 139 -19.00 9.52 -6.69
C SER A 139 -19.88 8.40 -6.12
N SER A 140 -21.09 8.76 -5.71
CA SER A 140 -22.13 7.83 -5.26
C SER A 140 -22.69 7.03 -6.45
N LYS A 141 -22.11 5.85 -6.71
CA LYS A 141 -22.75 4.73 -7.45
C LYS A 141 -22.29 3.38 -6.87
N PRO A 142 -22.87 2.83 -5.78
CA PRO A 142 -22.08 1.92 -4.95
C PRO A 142 -22.56 0.47 -4.80
N LEU A 143 -23.22 -0.17 -5.79
CA LEU A 143 -23.58 -1.59 -5.62
C LEU A 143 -23.26 -2.51 -6.80
N ARG A 144 -23.58 -2.13 -8.05
CA ARG A 144 -23.38 -3.02 -9.21
C ARG A 144 -21.90 -3.17 -9.62
N ASN A 145 -21.13 -2.08 -9.52
CA ASN A 145 -19.69 -2.11 -9.84
C ASN A 145 -18.87 -2.84 -8.77
N ALA A 146 -19.33 -2.92 -7.52
CA ALA A 146 -18.57 -3.53 -6.44
C ALA A 146 -18.49 -5.06 -6.59
N SER A 147 -19.58 -5.72 -7.02
CA SER A 147 -19.58 -7.16 -7.32
C SER A 147 -18.73 -7.49 -8.54
N GLU A 148 -18.78 -6.68 -9.58
CA GLU A 148 -17.94 -6.83 -10.79
C GLU A 148 -16.46 -6.59 -10.49
N MET A 149 -16.14 -5.61 -9.65
CA MET A 149 -14.77 -5.40 -9.17
C MET A 149 -14.27 -6.55 -8.29
N ARG A 150 -15.14 -7.19 -7.51
CA ARG A 150 -14.78 -8.38 -6.71
C ARG A 150 -14.54 -9.59 -7.61
N SER A 151 -15.40 -9.86 -8.60
CA SER A 151 -15.21 -10.98 -9.52
C SER A 151 -13.97 -10.82 -10.40
N THR A 152 -13.71 -9.62 -10.92
CA THR A 152 -12.49 -9.32 -11.70
C THR A 152 -11.22 -9.43 -10.86
N LYS A 153 -11.24 -8.98 -9.60
CA LYS A 153 -10.13 -9.20 -8.66
C LYS A 153 -9.94 -10.68 -8.34
N ALA A 154 -11.02 -11.43 -8.13
CA ALA A 154 -10.97 -12.86 -7.86
C ALA A 154 -10.28 -13.63 -9.00
N GLU A 155 -10.65 -13.33 -10.26
CA GLU A 155 -10.04 -13.96 -11.44
C GLU A 155 -8.57 -13.58 -11.59
N ARG A 156 -8.23 -12.30 -11.38
CA ARG A 156 -6.83 -11.85 -11.42
C ARG A 156 -5.95 -12.58 -10.41
N PHE A 157 -6.41 -12.74 -9.17
CA PHE A 157 -5.64 -13.48 -8.15
C PHE A 157 -5.53 -14.97 -8.48
N TYR A 158 -6.54 -15.56 -9.11
CA TYR A 158 -6.49 -16.94 -9.60
C TYR A 158 -5.42 -17.12 -10.70
N GLU A 159 -5.34 -16.19 -11.65
CA GLU A 159 -4.29 -16.20 -12.68
C GLU A 159 -2.89 -16.05 -12.09
N LEU A 160 -2.71 -15.14 -11.12
CA LEU A 160 -1.43 -15.01 -10.41
C LEU A 160 -1.05 -16.31 -9.67
N GLY A 161 -2.02 -17.00 -9.05
CA GLY A 161 -1.80 -18.30 -8.43
C GLY A 161 -1.28 -19.34 -9.42
N ARG A 162 -1.88 -19.42 -10.61
CA ARG A 162 -1.41 -20.30 -11.69
C ARG A 162 -0.01 -19.95 -12.19
N GLN A 163 0.32 -18.66 -12.27
CA GLN A 163 1.67 -18.23 -12.65
C GLN A 163 2.69 -18.59 -11.56
N ALA A 164 2.32 -18.46 -10.29
CA ALA A 164 3.16 -18.81 -9.17
C ALA A 164 3.46 -20.33 -9.13
N GLU A 165 2.49 -21.18 -9.43
CA GLU A 165 2.70 -22.63 -9.58
C GLU A 165 3.75 -22.96 -10.66
N LYS A 166 3.77 -22.21 -11.76
CA LYS A 166 4.71 -22.43 -12.87
C LYS A 166 6.11 -21.90 -12.57
N LYS A 167 6.21 -20.77 -11.86
CA LYS A 167 7.46 -20.04 -11.67
C LYS A 167 8.22 -20.46 -10.41
N HIS A 168 7.52 -20.89 -9.36
CA HIS A 168 8.12 -21.17 -8.06
C HIS A 168 8.10 -22.66 -7.73
N SER A 169 9.21 -23.18 -7.21
CA SER A 169 9.33 -24.59 -6.79
C SER A 169 8.56 -24.89 -5.50
N THR A 170 8.13 -23.88 -4.74
CA THR A 170 7.37 -24.03 -3.50
C THR A 170 5.91 -23.59 -3.67
N PRO A 171 4.93 -24.40 -3.20
CA PRO A 171 3.51 -24.11 -3.40
C PRO A 171 2.97 -22.97 -2.51
N THR A 172 3.76 -22.47 -1.55
CA THR A 172 3.32 -21.48 -0.56
C THR A 172 2.82 -20.18 -1.19
N ILE A 173 3.51 -19.67 -2.22
CA ILE A 173 3.14 -18.43 -2.91
C ILE A 173 1.84 -18.63 -3.70
N ALA A 174 1.68 -19.79 -4.33
CA ALA A 174 0.45 -20.14 -5.04
C ALA A 174 -0.74 -20.23 -4.07
N ILE A 175 -0.56 -20.89 -2.91
CA ILE A 175 -1.59 -20.99 -1.86
C ILE A 175 -2.05 -19.60 -1.39
N LEU A 176 -1.12 -18.65 -1.20
CA LEU A 176 -1.45 -17.28 -0.81
C LEU A 176 -2.37 -16.59 -1.85
N HIS A 177 -2.03 -16.68 -3.12
CA HIS A 177 -2.84 -16.08 -4.18
C HIS A 177 -4.21 -16.75 -4.32
N TYR A 178 -4.30 -18.08 -4.17
CA TYR A 178 -5.59 -18.78 -4.18
C TYR A 178 -6.45 -18.45 -2.95
N ARG A 179 -5.88 -18.29 -1.76
CA ARG A 179 -6.62 -17.79 -0.57
C ARG A 179 -7.21 -16.40 -0.81
N ASN A 180 -6.44 -15.52 -1.45
CA ASN A 180 -6.96 -14.20 -1.80
C ASN A 180 -8.08 -14.28 -2.83
N ALA A 181 -7.96 -15.13 -3.86
CA ALA A 181 -9.01 -15.35 -4.85
C ALA A 181 -10.30 -15.93 -4.24
N GLU A 182 -10.18 -16.86 -3.29
CA GLU A 182 -11.31 -17.41 -2.52
C GLU A 182 -12.00 -16.32 -1.69
N LYS A 183 -11.24 -15.46 -1.02
CA LYS A 183 -11.79 -14.32 -0.25
C LYS A 183 -12.61 -13.37 -1.12
N TYR A 184 -12.28 -13.24 -2.41
CA TYR A 184 -13.05 -12.46 -3.37
C TYR A 184 -14.18 -13.24 -4.07
N GLY A 185 -14.36 -14.53 -3.75
CA GLY A 185 -15.50 -15.36 -4.18
C GLY A 185 -15.21 -16.34 -5.34
N SER A 186 -13.96 -16.62 -5.67
CA SER A 186 -13.64 -17.60 -6.73
C SER A 186 -13.78 -19.04 -6.23
N THR A 187 -14.77 -19.77 -6.76
CA THR A 187 -14.98 -21.21 -6.48
C THR A 187 -13.89 -22.09 -7.06
N LYS A 188 -13.32 -21.71 -8.21
CA LYS A 188 -12.19 -22.42 -8.85
C LYS A 188 -10.94 -22.39 -7.98
N ALA A 189 -10.68 -21.25 -7.33
CA ALA A 189 -9.53 -21.10 -6.42
C ALA A 189 -9.69 -21.97 -5.16
N ALA A 190 -10.91 -22.08 -4.61
CA ALA A 190 -11.18 -22.90 -3.44
C ALA A 190 -10.93 -24.40 -3.71
N ALA A 191 -11.38 -24.92 -4.85
CA ALA A 191 -11.08 -26.30 -5.26
C ALA A 191 -9.57 -26.55 -5.39
N ARG A 192 -8.85 -25.63 -6.05
CA ARG A 192 -7.40 -25.75 -6.25
C ARG A 192 -6.61 -25.65 -4.95
N LEU A 193 -7.08 -24.85 -3.99
CA LEU A 193 -6.46 -24.74 -2.66
C LEU A 193 -6.55 -26.05 -1.88
N GLN A 194 -7.68 -26.78 -1.96
CA GLN A 194 -7.82 -28.08 -1.32
C GLN A 194 -6.84 -29.12 -1.88
N GLU A 195 -6.61 -29.11 -3.20
CA GLU A 195 -5.61 -29.99 -3.84
C GLU A 195 -4.18 -29.67 -3.41
N LEU A 196 -3.82 -28.38 -3.33
CA LEU A 196 -2.47 -27.96 -2.94
C LEU A 196 -2.19 -28.20 -1.46
N THR A 197 -3.18 -28.00 -0.60
CA THR A 197 -3.05 -28.24 0.84
C THR A 197 -2.93 -29.72 1.16
N THR A 198 -3.75 -30.57 0.53
CA THR A 198 -3.63 -32.04 0.65
C THR A 198 -2.31 -32.57 0.11
N THR A 199 -1.84 -32.06 -1.04
CA THR A 199 -0.52 -32.42 -1.60
C THR A 199 0.63 -31.98 -0.69
N SER A 200 0.54 -30.78 -0.11
CA SER A 200 1.56 -30.29 0.83
C SER A 200 1.62 -31.12 2.12
N ALA A 201 0.47 -31.54 2.66
CA ALA A 201 0.39 -32.38 3.86
C ALA A 201 1.00 -33.78 3.64
N THR A 202 0.80 -34.36 2.45
CA THR A 202 1.41 -35.65 2.09
C THR A 202 2.94 -35.55 1.91
N LYS A 203 3.44 -34.41 1.43
CA LYS A 203 4.89 -34.21 1.26
C LYS A 203 5.63 -34.06 2.59
N ASP A 204 4.99 -33.48 3.61
CA ASP A 204 5.58 -33.33 4.95
C ASP A 204 5.64 -34.66 5.71
N SER A 205 4.63 -35.53 5.56
CA SER A 205 4.63 -36.84 6.23
C SER A 205 5.69 -37.82 5.70
N GLY A 206 6.12 -37.65 4.44
CA GLY A 206 7.23 -38.41 3.85
C GLY A 206 8.62 -37.94 4.30
N ARG A 207 8.79 -36.65 4.61
CA ARG A 207 10.10 -36.09 5.03
C ARG A 207 10.46 -36.45 6.46
N SER A 208 9.46 -36.63 7.33
CA SER A 208 9.64 -37.03 8.73
C SER A 208 10.13 -38.47 8.92
N ARG A 209 10.03 -39.34 7.91
CA ARG A 209 10.41 -40.77 8.02
C ARG A 209 11.85 -41.09 7.58
N ILE A 210 12.56 -40.14 6.99
CA ILE A 210 13.91 -40.35 6.41
C ILE A 210 15.03 -39.90 7.37
N SER A 211 14.69 -39.52 8.62
CA SER A 211 15.63 -38.96 9.60
C SER A 211 15.92 -39.87 10.80
N ALA A 212 15.52 -41.15 10.74
CA ALA A 212 15.53 -42.06 11.88
C ALA A 212 16.31 -43.37 11.66
N ASP A 213 17.20 -43.42 10.67
CA ASP A 213 18.19 -44.50 10.49
C ASP A 213 19.61 -43.92 10.41
#